data_AF-A0A423NZY3-F1
#
_entry.id   AF-A0A423NZY3-F1
#
_cell.length_a   1.000
_cell.length_b   1.000
_cell.length_c   1.000
_cell.angle_alpha   90.00
_cell.angle_beta   90.00
_cell.angle_gamma   90.00
#
_symmetry.space_group_name_H-M   'P 1'
#
loop_
_entity.id
_entity.type
_entity.pdbx_description
1 polymer ?
#
loop_
_entity_poly.entity_id
_entity_poly.type
_entity_poly.pdbx_seq_one_letter_code
_entity_poly.pdbx_strand_id
1 'polypeptide(L)'
;MFEPWLKRWALVPDGAPIITPGSRLLPVRLNDRPAMLKVALDVDEKYGNRLMTWWDGDGAAQVLAHHEDGLLLERAMGSRSLMHMAMNGEDDEASRILCSALARLHAPRETPPPPLVELGPWFASLRIATAQHNGLYALSLQTAENLLANPQDVVVLHGDMHHDNVLDFGERGWLAIDPKRVRGERGFDYANLMCNPDLPTATDPARFRRQLDVIVEAAGLDHRRLLQWVLAFAGLSAAWFLEDDALEQASGQLKVAQIAASMLDA
;
A
#
# COMPACT_ATOMS: atom_id res chain seq x y z
N MET A 1 7.90 -7.12 25.43
CA MET A 1 7.93 -7.08 23.96
C MET A 1 8.96 -6.08 23.46
N PHE A 2 8.81 -4.76 23.66
CA PHE A 2 9.78 -3.78 23.14
C PHE A 2 11.16 -3.76 23.85
N GLU A 3 11.25 -4.31 25.06
CA GLU A 3 12.41 -4.20 25.96
C GLU A 3 13.77 -4.55 25.31
N PRO A 4 13.96 -5.66 24.57
CA PRO A 4 15.22 -5.95 23.90
C PRO A 4 15.69 -4.86 22.93
N TRP A 5 14.76 -4.24 22.19
CA TRP A 5 15.02 -3.20 21.20
C TRP A 5 15.30 -1.84 21.87
N LEU A 6 14.55 -1.53 22.93
CA LEU A 6 14.79 -0.34 23.75
C LEU A 6 16.22 -0.38 24.34
N LYS A 7 16.64 -1.53 24.87
CA LYS A 7 18.01 -1.73 25.37
C LYS A 7 19.05 -1.65 24.27
N ARG A 8 18.82 -2.32 23.14
CA ARG A 8 19.77 -2.40 22.03
C ARG A 8 20.15 -1.03 21.48
N TRP A 9 19.17 -0.14 21.36
CA TRP A 9 19.35 1.17 20.74
C TRP A 9 19.25 2.33 21.73
N ALA A 10 19.27 2.02 23.04
CA ALA A 10 19.16 3.00 24.12
C ALA A 10 17.97 3.98 23.93
N LEU A 11 16.80 3.43 23.60
CA LEU A 11 15.61 4.20 23.29
C LEU A 11 14.78 4.49 24.54
N VAL A 12 14.16 5.66 24.56
CA VAL A 12 13.20 6.06 25.60
C VAL A 12 11.79 6.07 24.99
N PRO A 13 10.80 5.39 25.57
CA PRO A 13 9.41 5.49 25.12
C PRO A 13 8.90 6.93 25.15
N ASP A 14 8.19 7.35 24.10
CA ASP A 14 7.71 8.72 23.88
C ASP A 14 6.26 8.72 23.36
N GLY A 15 5.43 7.88 23.98
CA GLY A 15 4.02 7.72 23.63
C GLY A 15 3.46 6.34 23.99
N ALA A 16 2.17 6.15 23.74
CA ALA A 16 1.53 4.85 23.89
C ALA A 16 1.90 3.91 22.73
N PRO A 17 1.99 2.59 22.97
CA PRO A 17 2.19 1.62 21.90
C PRO A 17 0.99 1.59 20.95
N ILE A 18 1.25 1.34 19.67
CA ILE A 18 0.23 1.11 18.64
C ILE A 18 0.32 -0.37 18.23
N ILE A 19 -0.83 -1.05 18.21
CA ILE A 19 -0.92 -2.47 17.98
C ILE A 19 -1.62 -2.70 16.63
N THR A 20 -0.94 -3.39 15.72
CA THR A 20 -1.51 -3.81 14.43
C THR A 20 -1.52 -5.35 14.36
N PRO A 21 -2.20 -5.97 13.38
CA PRO A 21 -2.15 -7.43 13.22
C PRO A 21 -0.73 -7.96 13.02
N GLY A 22 0.03 -7.38 12.07
CA GLY A 22 1.37 -7.85 11.71
C GLY A 22 2.53 -7.25 12.51
N SER A 23 2.30 -6.16 13.25
CA SER A 23 3.36 -5.39 13.88
C SER A 23 2.99 -4.77 15.22
N ARG A 24 4.02 -4.35 15.94
CA ARG A 24 3.91 -3.65 17.22
C ARG A 24 4.76 -2.39 17.11
N LEU A 25 4.14 -1.25 17.27
CA LEU A 25 4.79 0.04 17.09
C LEU A 25 4.89 0.75 18.44
N LEU A 26 5.99 1.46 18.65
CA LEU A 26 6.18 2.29 19.83
C LEU A 26 6.83 3.61 19.42
N PRO A 27 6.17 4.75 19.64
CA PRO A 27 6.82 6.04 19.51
C PRO A 27 7.93 6.13 20.57
N VAL A 28 9.15 6.48 20.14
CA VAL A 28 10.35 6.48 20.98
C VAL A 28 11.22 7.70 20.69
N ARG A 29 12.20 7.93 21.55
CA ARG A 29 13.29 8.90 21.38
C ARG A 29 14.61 8.16 21.27
N LEU A 30 15.37 8.49 20.22
CA LEU A 30 16.78 8.15 20.10
C LEU A 30 17.58 9.42 20.41
N ASN A 31 18.10 9.52 21.65
CA ASN A 31 18.53 10.79 22.22
C ASN A 31 17.38 11.82 22.15
N ASP A 32 17.59 12.99 21.55
CA ASP A 32 16.53 14.00 21.41
C ASP A 32 15.66 13.82 20.15
N ARG A 33 16.00 12.87 19.26
CA ARG A 33 15.32 12.66 17.98
C ARG A 33 14.05 11.80 18.13
N PRO A 34 12.86 12.29 17.72
CA PRO A 34 11.67 11.47 17.54
C PRO A 34 11.91 10.31 16.56
N ALA A 35 11.56 9.10 16.98
CA ALA A 35 11.67 7.89 16.16
C ALA A 35 10.46 6.97 16.40
N MET A 36 10.24 6.04 15.48
CA MET A 36 9.21 5.02 15.58
C MET A 36 9.87 3.65 15.59
N LEU A 37 9.73 2.92 16.69
CA LEU A 37 10.14 1.53 16.78
C LEU A 37 9.02 0.65 16.24
N LYS A 38 9.31 -0.15 15.23
CA LYS A 38 8.46 -1.22 14.70
C LYS A 38 9.07 -2.58 15.04
N VAL A 39 8.28 -3.47 15.61
CA VAL A 39 8.63 -4.88 15.84
C VAL A 39 7.69 -5.74 15.01
N ALA A 40 8.23 -6.37 13.96
CA ALA A 40 7.50 -7.23 13.04
C ALA A 40 7.17 -8.59 13.68
N LEU A 41 5.95 -9.08 13.51
CA LEU A 41 5.48 -10.34 14.09
C LEU A 41 5.34 -11.47 13.08
N ASP A 42 5.17 -11.15 11.80
CA ASP A 42 5.07 -12.13 10.73
C ASP A 42 6.21 -12.00 9.71
N VAL A 43 6.23 -12.94 8.76
CA VAL A 43 7.29 -13.03 7.75
C VAL A 43 7.25 -11.84 6.78
N ASP A 44 6.08 -11.38 6.38
CA ASP A 44 5.96 -10.35 5.34
C ASP A 44 6.36 -8.99 5.90
N GLU A 45 6.01 -8.69 7.14
CA GLU A 45 6.45 -7.50 7.87
C GLU A 45 7.97 -7.46 8.05
N LYS A 46 8.60 -8.60 8.36
CA LYS A 46 10.08 -8.71 8.44
C LYS A 46 10.75 -8.42 7.11
N TYR A 47 10.16 -8.87 6.00
CA TYR A 47 10.70 -8.57 4.68
C TYR A 47 10.40 -7.13 4.24
N GLY A 48 9.26 -6.56 4.63
CA GLY A 48 8.94 -5.14 4.47
C GLY A 48 10.02 -4.24 5.11
N ASN A 49 10.51 -4.62 6.30
CA ASN A 49 11.62 -3.90 6.95
C ASN A 49 12.91 -3.88 6.12
N ARG A 50 13.21 -4.97 5.38
CA ARG A 50 14.37 -5.01 4.48
C ARG A 50 14.18 -4.09 3.28
N LEU A 51 12.96 -4.00 2.78
CA LEU A 51 12.64 -3.10 1.66
C LEU A 51 12.72 -1.63 2.08
N MET A 52 12.23 -1.30 3.29
CA MET A 52 12.45 0.02 3.90
C MET A 52 13.94 0.37 4.00
N THR A 53 14.77 -0.61 4.41
CA THR A 53 16.23 -0.42 4.49
C THR A 53 16.86 -0.18 3.11
N TRP A 54 16.33 -0.82 2.06
CA TRP A 54 16.82 -0.64 0.69
C TRP A 54 16.43 0.72 0.08
N TRP A 55 15.23 1.21 0.37
CA TRP A 55 14.83 2.57 -0.05
C TRP A 55 15.59 3.67 0.70
N ASP A 56 16.08 3.40 1.91
CA ASP A 56 17.01 4.25 2.67
C ASP A 56 16.62 5.75 2.74
N GLY A 57 15.32 6.02 2.95
CA GLY A 57 14.83 7.40 3.04
C GLY A 57 14.46 8.07 1.72
N ASP A 58 14.62 7.39 0.57
CA ASP A 58 14.23 7.90 -0.75
C ASP A 58 12.82 7.46 -1.13
N GLY A 59 11.86 8.36 -0.93
CA GLY A 59 10.42 8.11 -1.11
C GLY A 59 9.76 7.36 0.05
N ALA A 60 10.56 6.77 0.94
CA ALA A 60 10.13 6.08 2.16
C ALA A 60 10.73 6.73 3.41
N ALA A 61 10.19 6.44 4.59
CA ALA A 61 10.76 6.89 5.85
C ALA A 61 12.18 6.33 6.04
N GLN A 62 13.10 7.18 6.50
CA GLN A 62 14.48 6.81 6.78
C GLN A 62 14.56 5.75 7.89
N VAL A 63 15.33 4.70 7.62
CA VAL A 63 15.70 3.68 8.59
C VAL A 63 16.89 4.18 9.40
N LEU A 64 16.69 4.36 10.71
CA LEU A 64 17.73 4.77 11.65
C LEU A 64 18.53 3.57 12.18
N ALA A 65 17.87 2.41 12.31
CA ALA A 65 18.50 1.14 12.66
C ALA A 65 17.60 -0.03 12.27
N HIS A 66 18.20 -1.18 11.96
CA HIS A 66 17.48 -2.43 11.67
C HIS A 66 18.25 -3.61 12.29
N HIS A 67 17.55 -4.46 13.03
CA HIS A 67 18.12 -5.69 13.58
C HIS A 67 17.04 -6.76 13.78
N GLU A 68 17.20 -7.88 13.07
CA GLU A 68 16.24 -8.99 13.07
C GLU A 68 14.83 -8.49 12.79
N ASP A 69 13.94 -8.60 13.78
CA ASP A 69 12.52 -8.24 13.66
C ASP A 69 12.24 -6.76 13.97
N GLY A 70 13.25 -6.04 14.46
CA GLY A 70 13.14 -4.64 14.85
C GLY A 70 13.59 -3.68 13.78
N LEU A 71 12.77 -2.68 13.49
CA LEU A 71 13.09 -1.54 12.64
C LEU A 71 12.88 -0.24 13.42
N LEU A 72 13.88 0.63 13.43
CA LEU A 72 13.77 1.98 13.95
C LEU A 72 13.69 2.95 12.78
N LEU A 73 12.58 3.66 12.66
CA LEU A 73 12.34 4.65 11.62
C LEU A 73 12.42 6.06 12.19
N GLU A 74 12.73 7.05 11.35
CA GLU A 74 12.33 8.42 11.67
C GLU A 74 10.81 8.48 11.88
N ARG A 75 10.35 9.32 12.80
CA ARG A 75 8.93 9.46 13.10
C ARG A 75 8.35 10.62 12.31
N ALA A 76 7.22 10.41 11.65
CA ALA A 76 6.43 11.48 11.06
C ALA A 76 5.96 12.43 12.17
N MET A 77 6.22 13.73 12.00
CA MET A 77 5.88 14.78 12.96
C MET A 77 5.01 15.88 12.34
N GLY A 78 4.66 15.74 11.06
CA GLY A 78 3.74 16.63 10.38
C GLY A 78 2.31 16.48 10.91
N SER A 79 1.47 17.46 10.59
CA SER A 79 0.09 17.54 11.09
C SER A 79 -0.96 17.17 10.04
N ARG A 80 -0.54 16.97 8.79
CA ARG A 80 -1.45 16.63 7.70
C ARG A 80 -1.64 15.12 7.60
N SER A 81 -2.81 14.73 7.10
CA SER A 81 -3.16 13.34 6.80
C SER A 81 -3.80 13.29 5.41
N LEU A 82 -3.36 12.37 4.56
CA LEU A 82 -3.94 12.19 3.23
C LEU A 82 -5.37 11.69 3.33
N MET A 83 -5.68 10.83 4.30
CA MET A 83 -7.06 10.39 4.56
C MET A 83 -7.93 11.60 4.93
N HIS A 84 -7.45 12.48 5.80
CA HIS A 84 -8.18 13.71 6.15
C HIS A 84 -8.39 14.62 4.92
N MET A 85 -7.36 14.81 4.10
CA MET A 85 -7.46 15.59 2.86
C MET A 85 -8.52 15.00 1.91
N ALA A 86 -8.49 13.68 1.68
CA ALA A 86 -9.46 13.00 0.83
C ALA A 86 -10.90 13.14 1.32
N MET A 87 -11.10 13.11 2.64
CA MET A 87 -12.43 13.29 3.27
C MET A 87 -12.93 14.74 3.26
N ASN A 88 -12.04 15.74 3.10
CA ASN A 88 -12.37 17.16 3.29
C ASN A 88 -12.15 18.02 2.02
N GLY A 89 -12.27 17.40 0.84
CA GLY A 89 -12.30 18.13 -0.44
C GLY A 89 -10.95 18.33 -1.13
N GLU A 90 -9.88 17.70 -0.63
CA GLU A 90 -8.53 17.74 -1.19
C GLU A 90 -8.10 16.39 -1.79
N ASP A 91 -9.07 15.58 -2.21
CA ASP A 91 -8.85 14.21 -2.70
C ASP A 91 -7.97 14.14 -3.94
N ASP A 92 -8.16 15.02 -4.92
CA ASP A 92 -7.26 15.15 -6.08
C ASP A 92 -5.80 15.35 -5.65
N GLU A 93 -5.57 16.21 -4.65
CA GLU A 93 -4.23 16.53 -4.17
C GLU A 93 -3.63 15.37 -3.37
N ALA A 94 -4.44 14.71 -2.53
CA ALA A 94 -4.03 13.49 -1.84
C ALA A 94 -3.58 12.40 -2.84
N SER A 95 -4.33 12.21 -3.93
CA SER A 95 -3.95 11.25 -4.99
C SER A 95 -2.65 11.64 -5.71
N ARG A 96 -2.43 12.93 -6.01
CA ARG A 96 -1.16 13.39 -6.63
C ARG A 96 0.04 13.18 -5.71
N ILE A 97 -0.13 13.39 -4.40
CA ILE A 97 0.90 13.12 -3.40
C ILE A 97 1.25 11.63 -3.37
N LEU A 98 0.24 10.75 -3.31
CA LEU A 98 0.45 9.30 -3.35
C LEU A 98 1.13 8.86 -4.65
N CYS A 99 0.72 9.40 -5.80
CA CYS A 99 1.38 9.13 -7.08
C CYS A 99 2.84 9.57 -7.08
N SER A 100 3.14 10.74 -6.49
CA SER A 100 4.51 11.25 -6.39
C SER A 100 5.37 10.37 -5.47
N ALA A 101 4.80 9.86 -4.37
CA ALA A 101 5.47 8.91 -3.49
C ALA A 101 5.79 7.60 -4.25
N LEU A 102 4.79 7.01 -4.92
CA LEU A 102 4.98 5.80 -5.72
C LEU A 102 6.03 5.98 -6.83
N ALA A 103 6.00 7.10 -7.56
CA ALA A 103 6.98 7.38 -8.60
C ALA A 103 8.42 7.36 -8.05
N ARG A 104 8.64 7.87 -6.83
CA ARG A 104 9.95 7.77 -6.15
C ARG A 104 10.27 6.33 -5.75
N LEU A 105 9.32 5.58 -5.20
CA LEU A 105 9.55 4.19 -4.81
C LEU A 105 9.87 3.29 -6.02
N HIS A 106 9.21 3.52 -7.15
CA HIS A 106 9.39 2.74 -8.39
C HIS A 106 10.66 3.10 -9.18
N ALA A 107 11.35 4.19 -8.82
CA ALA A 107 12.55 4.61 -9.52
C ALA A 107 13.67 3.53 -9.47
N PRO A 108 14.42 3.32 -10.57
CA PRO A 108 15.57 2.44 -10.57
C PRO A 108 16.61 2.87 -9.52
N ARG A 109 17.27 1.89 -8.90
CA ARG A 109 18.34 2.09 -7.91
C ARG A 109 19.55 1.25 -8.28
N GLU A 110 20.74 1.73 -7.92
CA GLU A 110 22.01 1.04 -8.23
C GLU A 110 22.18 -0.25 -7.43
N THR A 111 21.69 -0.26 -6.18
CA THR A 111 21.78 -1.43 -5.30
C THR A 111 20.65 -2.41 -5.61
N PRO A 112 20.91 -3.72 -5.64
CA PRO A 112 19.87 -4.71 -5.86
C PRO A 112 18.88 -4.74 -4.67
N PRO A 113 17.58 -4.95 -4.92
CA PRO A 113 16.60 -5.06 -3.85
C PRO A 113 16.83 -6.34 -3.01
N PRO A 114 16.29 -6.39 -1.78
CA PRO A 114 16.24 -7.63 -1.01
C PRO A 114 15.38 -8.68 -1.73
N PRO A 115 15.38 -9.96 -1.30
CA PRO A 115 14.53 -10.98 -1.90
C PRO A 115 13.05 -10.57 -1.98
N LEU A 116 12.52 -10.52 -3.20
CA LEU A 116 11.12 -10.19 -3.50
C LEU A 116 10.33 -11.46 -3.82
N VAL A 117 9.00 -11.36 -3.68
CA VAL A 117 8.05 -12.33 -4.24
C VAL A 117 7.42 -11.76 -5.49
N GLU A 118 7.21 -12.59 -6.50
CA GLU A 118 6.46 -12.17 -7.69
C GLU A 118 4.99 -11.93 -7.32
N LEU A 119 4.34 -11.02 -8.04
CA LEU A 119 2.95 -10.62 -7.79
C LEU A 119 1.94 -11.75 -8.04
N GLY A 120 2.18 -12.65 -9.00
CA GLY A 120 1.22 -13.68 -9.41
C GLY A 120 0.67 -14.58 -8.27
N PRO A 121 1.52 -15.07 -7.36
CA PRO A 121 1.11 -15.80 -6.16
C PRO A 121 0.11 -15.06 -5.24
N TRP A 122 0.10 -13.73 -5.21
CA TRP A 122 -0.82 -12.96 -4.35
C TRP A 122 -2.28 -13.17 -4.73
N PHE A 123 -2.55 -13.52 -5.99
CA PHE A 123 -3.90 -13.78 -6.48
C PHE A 123 -4.46 -15.16 -6.07
N ALA A 124 -3.83 -15.87 -5.13
CA ALA A 124 -4.30 -17.17 -4.65
C ALA A 124 -5.70 -17.08 -4.01
N SER A 125 -5.94 -16.11 -3.13
CA SER A 125 -7.23 -15.88 -2.48
C SER A 125 -8.35 -15.64 -3.51
N LEU A 126 -8.06 -14.85 -4.55
CA LEU A 126 -9.02 -14.60 -5.64
C LEU A 126 -9.37 -15.88 -6.43
N ARG A 127 -8.40 -16.78 -6.64
CA ARG A 127 -8.66 -18.08 -7.29
C ARG A 127 -9.61 -18.94 -6.45
N ILE A 128 -9.41 -18.95 -5.14
CA ILE A 128 -10.27 -19.69 -4.19
C ILE A 128 -11.69 -19.11 -4.19
N ALA A 129 -11.82 -17.78 -4.03
CA ALA A 129 -13.12 -17.11 -4.02
C ALA A 129 -13.89 -17.31 -5.33
N THR A 130 -13.20 -17.30 -6.48
CA THR A 130 -13.81 -17.52 -7.80
C THR A 130 -14.47 -18.89 -7.91
N ALA A 131 -13.85 -19.94 -7.37
CA ALA A 131 -14.40 -21.29 -7.40
C ALA A 131 -15.71 -21.43 -6.61
N GLN A 132 -15.97 -20.53 -5.67
CA GLN A 132 -17.13 -20.57 -4.77
C GLN A 132 -18.25 -19.60 -5.17
N HIS A 133 -17.90 -18.40 -5.67
CA HIS A 133 -18.86 -17.30 -5.83
C HIS A 133 -19.10 -16.87 -7.28
N ASN A 134 -18.21 -17.21 -8.23
CA ASN A 134 -18.27 -16.81 -9.64
C ASN A 134 -18.53 -15.28 -9.85
N GLY A 135 -18.98 -14.84 -11.02
CA GLY A 135 -19.40 -13.45 -11.26
C GLY A 135 -18.23 -12.47 -11.28
N LEU A 136 -18.31 -11.40 -10.47
CA LEU A 136 -17.27 -10.37 -10.41
C LEU A 136 -15.91 -10.94 -9.95
N TYR A 137 -15.88 -11.98 -9.13
CA TYR A 137 -14.62 -12.68 -8.79
C TYR A 137 -13.99 -13.31 -10.04
N ALA A 138 -14.79 -14.02 -10.85
CA ALA A 138 -14.30 -14.65 -12.07
C ALA A 138 -13.83 -13.63 -13.11
N LEU A 139 -14.56 -12.52 -13.28
CA LEU A 139 -14.16 -11.44 -14.17
C LEU A 139 -12.86 -10.77 -13.71
N SER A 140 -12.73 -10.52 -12.41
CA SER A 140 -11.51 -9.95 -11.82
C SER A 140 -10.32 -10.89 -11.98
N LEU A 141 -10.51 -12.19 -11.75
CA LEU A 141 -9.48 -13.20 -11.92
C LEU A 141 -9.03 -13.31 -13.38
N GLN A 142 -9.96 -13.41 -14.32
CA GLN A 142 -9.64 -13.47 -15.74
C GLN A 142 -8.84 -12.24 -16.19
N THR A 143 -9.21 -11.06 -15.69
CA THR A 143 -8.49 -9.82 -15.94
C THR A 143 -7.08 -9.88 -15.35
N ALA A 144 -6.95 -10.29 -14.09
CA ALA A 144 -5.66 -10.45 -13.41
C ALA A 144 -4.73 -11.42 -14.16
N GLU A 145 -5.23 -12.58 -14.60
CA GLU A 145 -4.43 -13.57 -15.32
C GLU A 145 -3.91 -13.04 -16.66
N ASN A 146 -4.71 -12.24 -17.37
CA ASN A 146 -4.28 -11.58 -18.61
C ASN A 146 -3.19 -10.53 -18.36
N LEU A 147 -3.33 -9.74 -17.29
CA LEU A 147 -2.33 -8.75 -16.86
C LEU A 147 -1.02 -9.43 -16.48
N LEU A 148 -1.08 -10.47 -15.65
CA LEU A 148 0.07 -11.22 -15.16
C LEU A 148 0.81 -11.99 -16.27
N ALA A 149 0.09 -12.44 -17.30
CA ALA A 149 0.69 -13.10 -18.46
C ALA A 149 1.42 -12.11 -19.39
N ASN A 150 1.09 -10.82 -19.34
CA ASN A 150 1.65 -9.79 -20.22
C ASN A 150 2.02 -8.54 -19.42
N PRO A 151 2.95 -8.62 -18.46
CA PRO A 151 3.24 -7.51 -17.56
C PRO A 151 3.97 -6.38 -18.29
N GLN A 152 3.66 -5.15 -17.91
CA GLN A 152 4.32 -3.91 -18.34
C GLN A 152 5.05 -3.29 -17.15
N ASP A 153 6.10 -2.48 -17.40
CA ASP A 153 6.78 -1.67 -16.38
C ASP A 153 6.97 -2.37 -15.02
N VAL A 154 7.63 -3.54 -15.04
CA VAL A 154 7.82 -4.36 -13.84
C VAL A 154 8.86 -3.72 -12.92
N VAL A 155 8.44 -3.41 -11.70
CA VAL A 155 9.24 -2.69 -10.70
C VAL A 155 9.14 -3.38 -9.33
N VAL A 156 9.90 -2.86 -8.37
CA VAL A 156 9.70 -3.16 -6.95
C VAL A 156 8.49 -2.37 -6.47
N LEU A 157 7.46 -3.07 -6.01
CA LEU A 157 6.20 -2.48 -5.59
C LEU A 157 6.23 -2.12 -4.10
N HIS A 158 5.38 -1.16 -3.72
CA HIS A 158 4.99 -0.98 -2.33
C HIS A 158 4.09 -2.12 -1.86
N GLY A 159 3.17 -2.59 -2.71
CA GLY A 159 2.26 -3.71 -2.47
C GLY A 159 1.09 -3.40 -1.55
N ASP A 160 1.19 -2.36 -0.71
CA ASP A 160 0.13 -1.96 0.23
C ASP A 160 -0.09 -0.43 0.26
N MET A 161 -0.12 0.20 -0.92
CA MET A 161 -0.18 1.66 -1.01
C MET A 161 -1.59 2.19 -0.75
N HIS A 162 -1.76 2.93 0.35
CA HIS A 162 -2.99 3.67 0.67
C HIS A 162 -2.68 4.93 1.50
N HIS A 163 -3.73 5.68 1.85
CA HIS A 163 -3.64 7.03 2.41
C HIS A 163 -2.93 7.10 3.78
N ASP A 164 -2.90 6.01 4.54
CA ASP A 164 -2.28 5.96 5.86
C ASP A 164 -0.86 5.38 5.84
N ASN A 165 -0.43 4.83 4.70
CA ASN A 165 0.94 4.36 4.49
C ASN A 165 1.85 5.41 3.85
N VAL A 166 1.36 6.64 3.67
CA VAL A 166 2.19 7.80 3.29
C VAL A 166 1.92 8.93 4.27
N LEU A 167 2.94 9.29 5.05
CA LEU A 167 2.82 10.20 6.19
C LEU A 167 3.53 11.52 5.95
N ASP A 168 3.09 12.57 6.65
CA ASP A 168 3.67 13.91 6.60
C ASP A 168 4.93 13.99 7.49
N PHE A 169 6.11 14.04 6.87
CA PHE A 169 7.40 14.24 7.56
C PHE A 169 7.83 15.72 7.58
N GLY A 170 6.89 16.66 7.41
CA GLY A 170 7.14 18.09 7.48
C GLY A 170 8.04 18.56 6.34
N GLU A 171 9.21 19.11 6.65
CA GLU A 171 10.16 19.63 5.66
C GLU A 171 10.66 18.55 4.68
N ARG A 172 10.65 17.27 5.08
CA ARG A 172 11.00 16.15 4.20
C ARG A 172 9.88 15.75 3.25
N GLY A 173 8.69 16.29 3.42
CA GLY A 173 7.51 15.97 2.62
C GLY A 173 6.86 14.65 2.99
N TRP A 174 6.13 14.09 2.04
CA TRP A 174 5.36 12.86 2.21
C TRP A 174 6.22 11.64 1.92
N LEU A 175 6.31 10.70 2.85
CA LEU A 175 7.12 9.50 2.71
C LEU A 175 6.31 8.24 3.04
N ALA A 176 6.57 7.18 2.29
CA ALA A 176 5.93 5.89 2.46
C ALA A 176 6.49 5.11 3.66
N ILE A 177 5.64 4.26 4.23
CA ILE A 177 5.97 3.31 5.27
C ILE A 177 5.29 1.97 4.98
N ASP A 178 5.78 0.93 5.64
CA ASP A 178 5.10 -0.37 5.72
C ASP A 178 4.86 -1.11 4.39
N PRO A 179 5.89 -1.28 3.55
CA PRO A 179 5.73 -1.95 2.27
C PRO A 179 5.69 -3.46 2.40
N LYS A 180 5.29 -4.08 1.30
CA LYS A 180 5.30 -5.51 1.05
C LYS A 180 6.38 -5.81 0.02
N ARG A 181 7.06 -6.93 0.17
CA ARG A 181 8.24 -7.32 -0.63
C ARG A 181 7.90 -7.84 -2.04
N VAL A 182 7.13 -7.10 -2.83
CA VAL A 182 6.54 -7.60 -4.08
C VAL A 182 7.26 -7.04 -5.31
N ARG A 183 7.42 -7.88 -6.33
CA ARG A 183 7.83 -7.51 -7.69
C ARG A 183 6.65 -7.72 -8.64
N GLY A 184 6.32 -6.70 -9.43
CA GLY A 184 5.19 -6.75 -10.35
C GLY A 184 5.07 -5.49 -11.20
N GLU A 185 4.04 -5.45 -12.05
CA GLU A 185 3.72 -4.27 -12.84
C GLU A 185 3.26 -3.12 -11.95
N ARG A 186 3.80 -1.92 -12.19
CA ARG A 186 3.56 -0.73 -11.36
C ARG A 186 2.08 -0.38 -11.17
N GLY A 187 1.23 -0.71 -12.15
CA GLY A 187 -0.21 -0.45 -12.13
C GLY A 187 -0.93 -1.04 -10.91
N PHE A 188 -0.39 -2.12 -10.32
CA PHE A 188 -0.92 -2.72 -9.10
C PHE A 188 -0.94 -1.75 -7.91
N ASP A 189 0.14 -0.99 -7.69
CA ASP A 189 0.21 -0.05 -6.57
C ASP A 189 -0.77 1.12 -6.73
N TYR A 190 -0.95 1.60 -7.96
CA TYR A 190 -1.91 2.67 -8.25
C TYR A 190 -3.37 2.19 -8.17
N ALA A 191 -3.63 0.91 -8.42
CA ALA A 191 -4.94 0.32 -8.19
C ALA A 191 -5.29 0.27 -6.69
N ASN A 192 -4.32 -0.06 -5.83
CA ASN A 192 -4.54 -0.10 -4.38
C ASN A 192 -4.99 1.27 -3.82
N LEU A 193 -4.38 2.36 -4.30
CA LEU A 193 -4.75 3.74 -3.97
C LEU A 193 -6.25 4.03 -4.18
N MET A 194 -6.83 3.54 -5.28
CA MET A 194 -8.24 3.77 -5.61
C MET A 194 -9.21 2.98 -4.73
N CYS A 195 -8.77 1.83 -4.23
CA CYS A 195 -9.60 0.83 -3.57
C CYS A 195 -9.54 0.88 -2.04
N ASN A 196 -9.05 1.97 -1.44
CA ASN A 196 -8.94 2.08 0.02
C ASN A 196 -10.32 1.91 0.71
N PRO A 197 -10.55 0.82 1.45
CA PRO A 197 -11.85 0.52 2.06
C PRO A 197 -12.24 1.50 3.17
N ASP A 198 -11.27 2.14 3.81
CA ASP A 198 -11.52 3.08 4.92
C ASP A 198 -12.00 4.45 4.43
N LEU A 199 -11.98 4.70 3.12
CA LEU A 199 -12.50 5.90 2.53
C LEU A 199 -13.97 5.68 2.10
N PRO A 200 -14.98 6.30 2.75
CA PRO A 200 -16.39 6.01 2.48
C PRO A 200 -16.81 6.27 1.02
N THR A 201 -16.12 7.19 0.35
CA THR A 201 -16.36 7.57 -1.04
C THR A 201 -15.68 6.64 -2.05
N ALA A 202 -14.92 5.62 -1.64
CA ALA A 202 -14.25 4.68 -2.54
C ALA A 202 -15.23 3.97 -3.50
N THR A 203 -16.50 3.81 -3.10
CA THR A 203 -17.55 3.20 -3.93
C THR A 203 -18.41 4.20 -4.71
N ASP A 204 -18.08 5.51 -4.68
CA ASP A 204 -18.77 6.55 -5.45
C ASP A 204 -18.26 6.57 -6.90
N PRO A 205 -19.11 6.30 -7.91
CA PRO A 205 -18.71 6.32 -9.31
C PRO A 205 -18.18 7.68 -9.82
N ALA A 206 -18.67 8.80 -9.25
CA ALA A 206 -18.22 10.14 -9.65
C ALA A 206 -16.80 10.40 -9.16
N ARG A 207 -16.52 10.06 -7.89
CA ARG A 207 -15.16 10.09 -7.34
C ARG A 207 -14.25 9.14 -8.11
N PHE A 208 -14.68 7.90 -8.33
CA PHE A 208 -13.89 6.89 -9.03
C PHE A 208 -13.40 7.40 -10.38
N ARG A 209 -14.30 7.96 -11.19
CA ARG A 209 -13.95 8.54 -12.50
C ARG A 209 -12.95 9.69 -12.35
N ARG A 210 -13.18 10.59 -11.39
CA ARG A 210 -12.28 11.73 -11.17
C ARG A 210 -10.87 11.26 -10.77
N GLN A 211 -10.77 10.34 -9.83
CA GLN A 211 -9.48 9.88 -9.32
C GLN A 211 -8.75 9.00 -10.33
N LEU A 212 -9.47 8.25 -11.16
CA LEU A 212 -8.87 7.57 -12.30
C LEU A 212 -8.15 8.57 -13.23
N ASP A 213 -8.81 9.65 -13.62
CA ASP A 213 -8.21 10.68 -14.49
C ASP A 213 -6.98 11.31 -13.83
N VAL A 214 -7.08 11.69 -12.55
CA VAL A 214 -5.99 12.31 -11.78
C VAL A 214 -4.77 11.38 -11.68
N ILE A 215 -4.99 10.10 -11.40
CA ILE A 215 -3.91 9.11 -11.27
C ILE A 215 -3.28 8.80 -12.63
N VAL A 216 -4.10 8.62 -13.67
CA VAL A 216 -3.63 8.42 -15.05
C VAL A 216 -2.71 9.56 -15.49
N GLU A 217 -3.14 10.80 -15.27
CA GLU A 217 -2.36 12.00 -15.60
C GLU A 217 -1.08 12.08 -14.77
N ALA A 218 -1.18 11.95 -13.45
CA ALA A 218 -0.04 12.11 -12.55
C ALA A 218 1.02 10.99 -12.68
N ALA A 219 0.59 9.76 -12.97
CA ALA A 219 1.46 8.60 -13.06
C ALA A 219 1.86 8.23 -14.49
N GLY A 220 1.32 8.91 -15.52
CA GLY A 220 1.55 8.57 -16.92
C GLY A 220 1.18 7.12 -17.24
N LEU A 221 0.00 6.68 -16.80
CA LEU A 221 -0.49 5.32 -17.03
C LEU A 221 -1.43 5.27 -18.24
N ASP A 222 -1.54 4.11 -18.87
CA ASP A 222 -2.66 3.88 -19.79
C ASP A 222 -3.96 3.73 -19.00
N HIS A 223 -4.98 4.51 -19.39
CA HIS A 223 -6.25 4.57 -18.69
C HIS A 223 -6.96 3.20 -18.63
N ARG A 224 -6.98 2.46 -19.76
CA ARG A 224 -7.62 1.14 -19.82
C ARG A 224 -6.84 0.13 -18.98
N ARG A 225 -5.51 0.18 -19.01
CA ARG A 225 -4.63 -0.70 -18.24
C ARG A 225 -4.79 -0.49 -16.73
N LEU A 226 -4.90 0.76 -16.27
CA LEU A 226 -5.15 1.04 -14.86
C LEU A 226 -6.54 0.52 -14.44
N LEU A 227 -7.58 0.73 -15.25
CA LEU A 227 -8.90 0.15 -14.97
C LEU A 227 -8.87 -1.37 -14.82
N GLN A 228 -8.10 -2.07 -15.66
CA GLN A 228 -7.91 -3.52 -15.54
C GLN A 228 -7.23 -3.90 -14.23
N TRP A 229 -6.20 -3.16 -13.80
CA TRP A 229 -5.58 -3.39 -12.49
C TRP A 229 -6.50 -3.10 -11.33
N VAL A 230 -7.33 -2.05 -11.42
CA VAL A 230 -8.34 -1.73 -10.39
C VAL A 230 -9.37 -2.83 -10.28
N LEU A 231 -9.87 -3.35 -11.40
CA LEU A 231 -10.78 -4.50 -11.43
C LEU A 231 -10.13 -5.74 -10.79
N ALA A 232 -8.90 -6.07 -11.20
CA ALA A 232 -8.15 -7.20 -10.65
C ALA A 232 -7.91 -7.06 -9.13
N PHE A 233 -7.47 -5.88 -8.68
CA PHE A 233 -7.19 -5.58 -7.28
C PHE A 233 -8.45 -5.57 -6.43
N ALA A 234 -9.53 -4.95 -6.87
CA ALA A 234 -10.79 -4.90 -6.13
C ALA A 234 -11.36 -6.32 -5.91
N GLY A 235 -11.30 -7.19 -6.93
CA GLY A 235 -11.65 -8.61 -6.75
C GLY A 235 -10.74 -9.34 -5.76
N LEU A 236 -9.42 -9.09 -5.82
CA LEU A 236 -8.46 -9.66 -4.87
C LEU A 236 -8.72 -9.20 -3.43
N SER A 237 -8.92 -7.90 -3.23
CA SER A 237 -9.22 -7.30 -1.93
C SER A 237 -10.54 -7.84 -1.37
N ALA A 238 -11.57 -8.00 -2.20
CA ALA A 238 -12.82 -8.65 -1.80
C ALA A 238 -12.59 -10.10 -1.32
N ALA A 239 -11.69 -10.85 -1.98
CA ALA A 239 -11.37 -12.22 -1.59
C ALA A 239 -10.63 -12.28 -0.24
N TRP A 240 -9.72 -11.35 0.04
CA TRP A 240 -9.08 -11.25 1.36
C TRP A 240 -10.08 -10.94 2.46
N PHE A 241 -10.98 -9.96 2.26
CA PHE A 241 -12.03 -9.68 3.24
C PHE A 241 -12.97 -10.87 3.46
N LEU A 242 -13.22 -11.67 2.43
CA LEU A 242 -14.01 -12.90 2.56
C LEU A 242 -13.31 -13.96 3.42
N GLU A 243 -11.98 -14.09 3.33
CA GLU A 243 -11.19 -15.00 4.18
C GLU A 243 -11.25 -14.62 5.66
N ASP A 244 -11.43 -13.32 5.95
CA ASP A 244 -11.57 -12.76 7.30
C ASP A 244 -13.05 -12.64 7.77
N ASP A 245 -14.00 -13.26 7.05
CA ASP A 245 -15.46 -13.17 7.30
C ASP A 245 -16.01 -11.71 7.30
N ALA A 246 -15.30 -10.77 6.67
CA ALA A 246 -15.61 -9.35 6.59
C ALA A 246 -16.52 -9.03 5.37
N LEU A 247 -17.75 -9.55 5.40
CA LEU A 247 -18.68 -9.53 4.26
C LEU A 247 -19.05 -8.12 3.76
N GLU A 248 -19.15 -7.13 4.65
CA GLU A 248 -19.49 -5.74 4.26
C GLU A 248 -18.36 -5.09 3.45
N GLN A 249 -17.11 -5.27 3.90
CA GLN A 249 -15.92 -4.79 3.22
C GLN A 249 -15.72 -5.51 1.88
N ALA A 250 -15.93 -6.84 1.84
CA ALA A 250 -15.91 -7.61 0.61
C ALA A 250 -16.94 -7.07 -0.41
N SER A 251 -18.17 -6.78 0.04
CA SER A 251 -19.20 -6.17 -0.81
C SER A 251 -18.80 -4.78 -1.31
N GLY A 252 -18.16 -3.97 -0.47
CA GLY A 252 -17.60 -2.67 -0.86
C GLY A 252 -16.59 -2.80 -2.00
N GLN A 253 -15.64 -3.72 -1.88
CA GLN A 253 -14.64 -3.98 -2.92
C GLN A 253 -15.27 -4.49 -4.23
N LEU A 254 -16.28 -5.37 -4.15
CA LEU A 254 -17.01 -5.81 -5.34
C LEU A 254 -17.77 -4.68 -6.04
N LYS A 255 -18.25 -3.66 -5.31
CA LYS A 255 -18.84 -2.46 -5.94
C LYS A 255 -17.79 -1.68 -6.74
N VAL A 256 -16.57 -1.55 -6.21
CA VAL A 256 -15.44 -0.93 -6.95
C VAL A 256 -15.13 -1.73 -8.21
N ALA A 257 -15.05 -3.07 -8.11
CA ALA A 257 -14.87 -3.95 -9.26
C ALA A 257 -15.97 -3.75 -10.32
N GLN A 258 -17.24 -3.62 -9.90
CA GLN A 258 -18.36 -3.38 -10.81
C GLN A 258 -18.24 -2.03 -11.53
N ILE A 259 -17.81 -0.96 -10.86
CA ILE A 259 -17.59 0.36 -11.47
C ILE A 259 -16.49 0.25 -12.53
N ALA A 260 -15.36 -0.37 -12.19
CA ALA A 260 -14.23 -0.56 -13.11
C ALA A 260 -14.63 -1.38 -14.35
N ALA A 261 -15.34 -2.50 -14.16
CA ALA A 261 -15.85 -3.34 -15.24
C ALA A 261 -16.78 -2.56 -16.17
N SER A 262 -17.73 -1.80 -15.62
CA SER A 262 -18.68 -1.01 -16.41
C SER A 262 -17.99 0.07 -17.26
N MET A 263 -16.85 0.61 -16.79
CA MET A 263 -16.06 1.59 -17.54
C MET A 263 -15.15 0.95 -18.60
N LEU A 264 -14.82 -0.35 -18.47
CA LEU A 264 -14.04 -1.08 -19.49
C LEU A 264 -14.88 -1.47 -20.71
N ASP A 265 -16.19 -1.56 -20.54
CA ASP A 265 -17.18 -1.93 -21.56
C ASP A 265 -17.82 -0.72 -22.29
N ALA A 266 -17.58 0.50 -21.79
CA ALA A 266 -18.08 1.77 -22.35
C ALA A 266 -17.20 2.30 -23.48
#